data_AF-A0AAD3DAY9-F1
#
_entry.id   AF-A0AAD3DAY9-F1
#
_cell.length_a   1.000
_cell.length_b   1.000
_cell.length_c   1.000
_cell.angle_alpha   90.00
_cell.angle_beta   90.00
_cell.angle_gamma   90.00
#
_symmetry.space_group_name_H-M   'P 1'
#
loop_
_entity.id
_entity.type
_entity.pdbx_description
1 polymer ?
#
loop_
_entity_poly.entity_id
_entity_poly.type
_entity_poly.pdbx_seq_one_letter_code
_entity_poly.pdbx_strand_id
1 'polypeptide(L)'
;MEEYRYSEYDYGGWGLGGKYNNKMGCNYEEDWHFQQVEFYRPDGDVEGKDIGWCLSNGFFMIRPGLWSGPWYFEDFPEARKENCSEEDLEIVQQEPAVQRVVENGTNKSLKMSIGIKKLHSSEMNSEMKDMARTICNAFVINGVQYCRAHLMICCHLCEVNYDSLRDEVNDERARLLLRPGGAPSINEMADKWQECISEQLLLLQLETDDLRSQYGGDTDHPEYLAKWHEYMKAKKFDEREINNRFLSENNEFLKNKGANQCCYWACKTPNGREEQEFQLRKCTGCGIVKYCCKEHQKLDWKWEHRGECTSNIPEFVQKEITMDRIKNLVGDYSENTGSLRQKLEEEEDYSDLPPLVDRDTGS
;
A
#
# COMPACT_ATOMS: atom_id res chain seq x y z
N MET A 1 13.04 -29.76 47.07
CA MET A 1 11.79 -30.08 46.36
C MET A 1 10.92 -28.85 46.49
N GLU A 2 11.11 -27.90 45.58
CA GLU A 2 10.33 -26.67 45.47
C GLU A 2 9.79 -26.66 44.05
N GLU A 3 8.47 -26.73 43.92
CA GLU A 3 7.74 -26.75 42.66
C GLU A 3 7.66 -25.34 42.08
N TYR A 4 8.34 -25.11 40.96
CA TYR A 4 8.16 -23.93 40.13
C TYR A 4 6.86 -24.07 39.32
N ARG A 5 5.84 -23.27 39.65
CA ARG A 5 4.68 -23.05 38.79
C ARG A 5 5.05 -22.07 37.68
N TYR A 6 5.12 -22.59 36.45
CA TYR A 6 5.05 -21.78 35.23
C TYR A 6 3.62 -21.29 35.05
N SER A 7 3.44 -19.97 34.92
CA SER A 7 2.18 -19.37 34.47
C SER A 7 2.12 -19.42 32.94
N GLU A 8 1.15 -20.15 32.41
CA GLU A 8 0.79 -20.16 31.00
C GLU A 8 0.21 -18.80 30.60
N TYR A 9 0.76 -18.19 29.55
CA TYR A 9 0.18 -17.04 28.90
C TYR A 9 -0.88 -17.51 27.88
N ASP A 10 -2.09 -17.02 28.07
CA ASP A 10 -3.27 -17.31 27.27
C ASP A 10 -3.24 -16.49 25.96
N TYR A 11 -3.05 -17.18 24.82
CA TYR A 11 -3.14 -16.57 23.50
C TYR A 11 -4.61 -16.53 23.06
N GLY A 12 -5.27 -15.40 23.30
CA GLY A 12 -6.62 -15.11 22.80
C GLY A 12 -6.68 -15.08 21.27
N GLY A 13 -7.18 -16.17 20.69
CA GLY A 13 -7.46 -16.30 19.26
C GLY A 13 -8.71 -15.52 18.85
N TRP A 14 -8.55 -14.61 17.89
CA TRP A 14 -9.65 -13.89 17.24
C TRP A 14 -10.26 -14.74 16.12
N GLY A 15 -11.28 -15.53 16.45
CA GLY A 15 -12.14 -16.21 15.47
C GLY A 15 -13.41 -15.41 15.20
N LEU A 16 -13.45 -14.63 14.11
CA LEU A 16 -14.67 -13.98 13.63
C LEU A 16 -15.30 -14.80 12.50
N GLY A 17 -16.25 -15.66 12.87
CA GLY A 17 -17.18 -16.32 11.96
C GLY A 17 -18.33 -15.38 11.60
N GLY A 18 -18.30 -14.80 10.41
CA GLY A 18 -19.40 -14.00 9.84
C GLY A 18 -20.33 -14.84 8.98
N LYS A 19 -21.59 -14.96 9.39
CA LYS A 19 -22.68 -15.57 8.60
C LYS A 19 -23.11 -14.60 7.48
N TYR A 20 -22.88 -14.97 6.23
CA TYR A 20 -23.39 -14.23 5.07
C TYR A 20 -24.87 -14.55 4.82
N ASN A 21 -25.74 -13.56 5.03
CA ASN A 21 -27.11 -13.57 4.52
C ASN A 21 -27.10 -13.05 3.08
N ASN A 22 -27.30 -13.97 2.13
CA ASN A 22 -27.34 -13.68 0.71
C ASN A 22 -28.77 -13.32 0.28
N LYS A 23 -29.05 -12.03 0.06
CA LYS A 23 -30.23 -11.56 -0.70
C LYS A 23 -29.88 -10.27 -1.42
N MET A 24 -29.38 -10.40 -2.65
CA MET A 24 -29.39 -9.32 -3.63
C MET A 24 -29.53 -9.92 -5.02
N GLY A 25 -30.60 -9.52 -5.72
CA GLY A 25 -30.86 -9.90 -7.09
C GLY A 25 -29.95 -9.14 -8.04
N CYS A 26 -29.33 -9.88 -8.97
CA CYS A 26 -28.48 -9.36 -10.04
C CYS A 26 -29.18 -9.50 -11.40
N ASN A 27 -28.95 -8.49 -12.25
CA ASN A 27 -29.46 -8.38 -13.62
C ASN A 27 -28.74 -9.36 -14.56
N TYR A 28 -29.47 -9.81 -15.58
CA TYR A 28 -29.22 -10.94 -16.49
C TYR A 28 -28.07 -10.79 -17.54
N GLU A 29 -26.91 -10.20 -17.24
CA GLU A 29 -25.79 -10.11 -18.21
C GLU A 29 -24.48 -10.80 -17.78
N GLU A 30 -24.43 -11.44 -16.61
CA GLU A 30 -23.23 -12.14 -16.09
C GLU A 30 -23.24 -13.68 -16.27
N ASP A 31 -24.27 -14.26 -16.88
CA ASP A 31 -24.47 -15.72 -16.91
C ASP A 31 -23.49 -16.50 -17.82
N TRP A 32 -22.80 -15.83 -18.73
CA TRP A 32 -21.90 -16.52 -19.67
C TRP A 32 -20.62 -17.03 -19.01
N HIS A 33 -20.21 -16.46 -17.88
CA HIS A 33 -19.04 -16.94 -17.14
C HIS A 33 -19.22 -18.35 -16.58
N PHE A 34 -20.45 -18.77 -16.29
CA PHE A 34 -20.76 -20.09 -15.75
C PHE A 34 -21.07 -21.15 -16.81
N GLN A 35 -21.07 -20.76 -18.10
CA GLN A 35 -21.31 -21.71 -19.17
C GLN A 35 -20.19 -22.75 -19.21
N GLN A 36 -20.56 -24.02 -19.10
CA GLN A 36 -19.63 -25.14 -19.23
C GLN A 36 -19.16 -25.26 -20.68
N VAL A 37 -17.86 -25.46 -20.85
CA VAL A 37 -17.14 -25.67 -22.10
C VAL A 37 -16.27 -26.91 -21.98
N GLU A 38 -16.01 -27.54 -23.12
CA GLU A 38 -15.00 -28.59 -23.22
C GLU A 38 -13.61 -27.95 -23.16
N PHE A 39 -12.73 -28.48 -22.32
CA PHE A 39 -11.37 -28.00 -22.14
C PHE A 39 -10.38 -29.09 -22.54
N TYR A 40 -9.59 -28.82 -23.58
CA TYR A 40 -8.58 -29.75 -24.09
C TYR A 40 -7.29 -29.68 -23.27
N ARG A 41 -6.89 -30.81 -22.71
CA ARG A 41 -5.70 -30.92 -21.86
C ARG A 41 -4.46 -31.35 -22.64
N PRO A 42 -3.25 -31.10 -22.10
CA PRO A 42 -2.00 -31.55 -22.72
C PRO A 42 -1.86 -33.07 -22.86
N ASP A 43 -2.60 -33.86 -22.07
CA ASP A 43 -2.60 -35.33 -22.17
C ASP A 43 -3.57 -35.88 -23.23
N GLY A 44 -4.22 -34.99 -23.99
CA GLY A 44 -5.19 -35.32 -25.03
C GLY A 44 -6.59 -35.62 -24.50
N ASP A 45 -6.82 -35.52 -23.19
CA ASP A 45 -8.14 -35.67 -22.59
C ASP A 45 -8.95 -34.37 -22.65
N VAL A 46 -10.26 -34.48 -22.45
CA VAL A 46 -11.19 -33.35 -22.44
C VAL A 46 -11.96 -33.34 -21.12
N GLU A 47 -11.96 -32.19 -20.44
CA GLU A 47 -12.72 -31.99 -19.20
C GLU A 47 -13.69 -30.81 -19.30
N GLY A 48 -14.77 -30.82 -18.50
CA GLY A 48 -15.69 -29.70 -18.41
C GLY A 48 -15.13 -28.58 -17.53
N LYS A 49 -15.10 -27.36 -18.04
CA LYS A 49 -14.75 -26.14 -17.30
C LYS A 49 -15.72 -25.02 -17.60
N ASP A 50 -15.89 -24.07 -16.69
CA ASP A 50 -16.62 -22.86 -17.01
C ASP A 50 -15.74 -21.83 -17.73
N ILE A 51 -16.35 -20.97 -18.54
CA ILE A 51 -15.62 -19.94 -19.31
C ILE A 51 -14.87 -18.98 -18.39
N GLY A 52 -15.43 -18.64 -17.23
CA GLY A 52 -14.79 -17.77 -16.25
C GLY A 52 -13.46 -18.34 -15.76
N TRP A 53 -13.42 -19.64 -15.46
CA TRP A 53 -12.19 -20.35 -15.11
C TRP A 53 -11.18 -20.33 -16.26
N CYS A 54 -11.62 -20.57 -17.49
CA CYS A 54 -10.73 -20.59 -18.65
C CYS A 54 -10.04 -19.24 -18.88
N LEU A 55 -10.80 -18.15 -18.89
CA LEU A 55 -10.26 -16.80 -19.06
C LEU A 55 -9.31 -16.41 -17.92
N SER A 56 -9.66 -16.78 -16.68
CA SER A 56 -8.83 -16.46 -15.50
C SER A 56 -7.46 -17.14 -15.53
N ASN A 57 -7.33 -18.26 -16.25
CA ASN A 57 -6.09 -19.02 -16.36
C ASN A 57 -5.36 -18.79 -17.70
N GLY A 58 -5.81 -17.83 -18.52
CA GLY A 58 -5.18 -17.50 -19.79
C GLY A 58 -5.43 -18.52 -20.90
N PHE A 59 -6.49 -19.32 -20.78
CA PHE A 59 -6.95 -20.22 -21.83
C PHE A 59 -7.87 -19.50 -22.82
N PHE A 60 -7.97 -20.02 -24.03
CA PHE A 60 -8.70 -19.37 -25.12
C PHE A 60 -9.55 -20.37 -25.91
N MET A 61 -10.61 -19.87 -26.54
CA MET A 61 -11.52 -20.67 -27.34
C MET A 61 -10.87 -21.03 -28.68
N ILE A 62 -10.72 -22.33 -28.93
CA ILE A 62 -10.18 -22.85 -30.20
C ILE A 62 -11.28 -22.90 -31.26
N ARG A 63 -12.46 -23.39 -30.86
CA ARG A 63 -13.68 -23.46 -31.68
C ARG A 63 -14.89 -23.31 -30.76
N PRO A 64 -16.08 -22.98 -31.28
CA PRO A 64 -17.27 -22.79 -30.45
C PRO A 64 -17.49 -23.97 -29.48
N GLY A 65 -17.36 -23.71 -28.18
CA GLY A 65 -17.52 -24.70 -27.12
C GLY A 65 -16.26 -25.47 -26.68
N LEU A 66 -15.12 -25.33 -27.38
CA LEU A 66 -13.85 -25.98 -27.03
C LEU A 66 -12.77 -24.94 -26.72
N TRP A 67 -12.19 -25.05 -25.53
CA TRP A 67 -11.14 -24.19 -25.00
C TRP A 67 -9.86 -24.97 -24.77
N SER A 68 -8.72 -24.30 -24.86
CA SER A 68 -7.43 -24.91 -24.55
C SER A 68 -6.39 -23.85 -24.19
N GLY A 69 -5.24 -24.30 -23.67
CA GLY A 69 -4.05 -23.46 -23.53
C GLY A 69 -3.14 -23.45 -24.76
N PRO A 70 -2.02 -22.71 -24.70
CA PRO A 70 -1.05 -22.56 -25.79
C PRO A 70 -0.55 -23.88 -26.40
N TRP A 71 -0.49 -24.94 -25.60
CA TRP A 71 -0.05 -26.29 -26.02
C TRP A 71 -0.89 -26.88 -27.15
N TYR A 72 -2.16 -26.47 -27.31
CA TYR A 72 -3.01 -26.97 -28.39
C TYR A 72 -2.37 -26.79 -29.77
N PHE A 73 -1.65 -25.68 -29.96
CA PHE A 73 -1.00 -25.38 -31.23
C PHE A 73 0.34 -26.10 -31.42
N GLU A 74 0.88 -26.73 -30.36
CA GLU A 74 2.02 -27.63 -30.48
C GLU A 74 1.58 -28.96 -31.08
N ASP A 75 0.44 -29.49 -30.65
CA ASP A 75 -0.17 -30.71 -31.18
C ASP A 75 -0.82 -30.50 -32.56
N PHE A 76 -1.43 -29.32 -32.77
CA PHE A 76 -2.18 -28.98 -33.98
C PHE A 76 -1.68 -27.67 -34.62
N PRO A 77 -0.46 -27.66 -35.20
CA PRO A 77 0.15 -26.44 -35.74
C PRO A 77 -0.64 -25.84 -36.91
N GLU A 78 -1.39 -26.65 -37.66
CA GLU A 78 -2.24 -26.18 -38.76
C GLU A 78 -3.44 -25.35 -38.27
N ALA A 79 -3.98 -25.66 -37.08
CA ALA A 79 -5.10 -24.94 -36.48
C ALA A 79 -4.74 -23.49 -36.12
N ARG A 80 -3.43 -23.19 -36.00
CA ARG A 80 -2.91 -21.85 -35.74
C ARG A 80 -3.16 -20.89 -36.91
N LYS A 81 -3.24 -21.40 -38.14
CA LYS A 81 -3.46 -20.58 -39.34
C LYS A 81 -4.94 -20.25 -39.56
N GLU A 82 -5.85 -21.09 -39.06
CA GLU A 82 -7.29 -20.94 -39.31
C GLU A 82 -8.00 -20.11 -38.24
N ASN A 83 -7.53 -20.12 -36.99
CA ASN A 83 -8.27 -19.55 -35.85
C ASN A 83 -7.62 -18.34 -35.17
N CYS A 84 -6.47 -17.87 -35.66
CA CYS A 84 -5.76 -16.74 -35.07
C CYS A 84 -5.57 -15.65 -36.14
N SER A 85 -6.18 -14.49 -35.94
CA SER A 85 -5.79 -13.31 -36.72
C SER A 85 -4.33 -12.96 -36.39
N GLU A 86 -3.58 -12.35 -37.31
CA GLU A 86 -2.19 -11.93 -37.03
C GLU A 86 -2.09 -11.04 -35.77
N GLU A 87 -3.14 -10.29 -35.44
CA GLU A 87 -3.25 -9.47 -34.22
C GLU A 87 -3.34 -10.30 -32.94
N ASP A 88 -4.00 -11.47 -32.96
CA ASP A 88 -4.08 -12.38 -31.80
C ASP A 88 -2.75 -13.11 -31.56
N LEU A 89 -1.97 -13.35 -32.62
CA LEU A 89 -0.65 -13.98 -32.54
C LEU A 89 0.41 -13.08 -31.88
N GLU A 90 0.29 -11.75 -32.03
CA GLU A 90 1.14 -10.79 -31.29
C GLU A 90 0.83 -10.75 -29.78
N ILE A 91 -0.37 -11.15 -29.37
CA ILE A 91 -0.76 -11.23 -27.96
C ILE A 91 -0.20 -12.50 -27.31
N VAL A 92 -0.18 -13.63 -28.04
CA VAL A 92 0.32 -14.93 -27.55
C VAL A 92 1.86 -15.02 -27.54
N GLN A 93 2.56 -14.25 -28.39
CA GLN A 93 4.03 -14.19 -28.40
C GLN A 93 4.63 -13.21 -27.39
N GLN A 94 3.81 -12.45 -26.65
CA GLN A 94 4.31 -11.75 -25.47
C GLN A 94 4.70 -12.81 -24.44
N GLU A 95 5.99 -12.86 -24.09
CA GLU A 95 6.52 -13.69 -22.99
C GLU A 95 5.50 -13.72 -21.86
N PRO A 96 5.23 -14.91 -21.26
CA PRO A 96 4.17 -15.05 -20.29
C PRO A 96 4.33 -13.91 -19.30
N ALA A 97 3.32 -13.05 -19.24
CA ALA A 97 3.21 -12.07 -18.18
C ALA A 97 3.35 -12.92 -16.92
N VAL A 98 4.56 -12.94 -16.32
CA VAL A 98 4.89 -13.74 -15.15
C VAL A 98 3.69 -13.55 -14.27
N GLN A 99 2.89 -14.61 -14.13
CA GLN A 99 1.58 -14.51 -13.50
C GLN A 99 1.90 -13.93 -12.15
N ARG A 100 1.59 -12.65 -11.96
CA ARG A 100 1.59 -12.06 -10.63
C ARG A 100 0.62 -12.95 -9.92
N VAL A 101 1.11 -13.71 -8.94
CA VAL A 101 0.28 -14.54 -8.08
C VAL A 101 -0.80 -13.59 -7.55
N VAL A 102 -2.00 -13.64 -8.15
CA VAL A 102 -3.16 -12.82 -7.78
C VAL A 102 -3.81 -13.41 -6.53
N GLU A 103 -3.19 -14.38 -5.87
CA GLU A 103 -3.90 -15.25 -4.94
C GLU A 103 -4.28 -14.59 -3.61
N ASN A 104 -3.72 -13.42 -3.25
CA ASN A 104 -4.13 -12.73 -2.03
C ASN A 104 -4.29 -11.23 -2.24
N GLY A 105 -5.49 -10.77 -2.59
CA GLY A 105 -6.10 -9.53 -2.09
C GLY A 105 -5.27 -8.24 -1.99
N THR A 106 -4.17 -8.06 -2.74
CA THR A 106 -3.34 -6.86 -2.62
C THR A 106 -4.11 -5.64 -3.13
N ASN A 107 -3.83 -4.46 -2.55
CA ASN A 107 -4.35 -3.13 -2.95
C ASN A 107 -4.35 -2.89 -4.48
N LYS A 108 -3.53 -3.63 -5.23
CA LYS A 108 -3.42 -3.60 -6.69
C LYS A 108 -4.70 -4.08 -7.41
N SER A 109 -5.35 -5.13 -6.91
CA SER A 109 -6.61 -5.64 -7.47
C SER A 109 -7.75 -4.65 -7.24
N LEU A 110 -7.79 -4.03 -6.05
CA LEU A 110 -8.78 -3.02 -5.65
C LEU A 110 -8.72 -1.74 -6.52
N LYS A 111 -7.52 -1.23 -6.82
CA LYS A 111 -7.34 -0.05 -7.69
C LYS A 111 -7.86 -0.28 -9.12
N MET A 112 -7.66 -1.49 -9.64
CA MET A 112 -8.12 -1.89 -10.97
C MET A 112 -9.64 -2.18 -10.99
N SER A 113 -10.19 -2.76 -9.93
CA SER A 113 -11.58 -3.22 -9.87
C SER A 113 -12.61 -2.11 -9.60
N ILE A 114 -12.26 -1.09 -8.81
CA ILE A 114 -13.17 0.05 -8.58
C ILE A 114 -13.32 0.89 -9.86
N GLY A 115 -12.32 0.84 -10.75
CA GLY A 115 -12.27 1.61 -11.97
C GLY A 115 -12.05 3.09 -11.67
N ILE A 116 -10.98 3.68 -12.22
CA ILE A 116 -10.64 5.10 -12.04
C ILE A 116 -11.85 6.02 -12.28
N LYS A 117 -12.74 5.66 -13.21
CA LYS A 117 -13.97 6.42 -13.49
C LYS A 117 -14.89 6.57 -12.27
N LYS A 118 -15.03 5.57 -11.40
CA LYS A 118 -15.87 5.68 -10.19
C LYS A 118 -15.25 6.62 -9.15
N LEU A 119 -13.92 6.69 -9.09
CA LEU A 119 -13.18 7.61 -8.20
C LEU A 119 -13.33 9.09 -8.60
N HIS A 120 -13.75 9.37 -9.85
CA HIS A 120 -14.01 10.73 -10.32
C HIS A 120 -15.50 11.10 -10.30
N SER A 121 -16.38 10.22 -9.81
CA SER A 121 -17.82 10.53 -9.73
C SER A 121 -18.09 11.60 -8.68
N SER A 122 -18.94 12.57 -9.00
CA SER A 122 -19.45 13.56 -8.04
C SER A 122 -20.36 12.93 -6.97
N GLU A 123 -20.81 11.69 -7.17
CA GLU A 123 -21.75 10.97 -6.30
C GLU A 123 -21.07 9.95 -5.37
N MET A 124 -19.80 10.16 -5.01
CA MET A 124 -19.13 9.26 -4.05
C MET A 124 -19.70 9.43 -2.63
N ASN A 125 -20.18 8.32 -2.06
CA ASN A 125 -20.54 8.24 -0.65
C ASN A 125 -19.29 8.28 0.26
N SER A 126 -19.49 8.40 1.58
CA SER A 126 -18.37 8.49 2.54
C SER A 126 -17.44 7.28 2.48
N GLU A 127 -18.00 6.06 2.44
CA GLU A 127 -17.23 4.82 2.41
C GLU A 127 -16.32 4.74 1.17
N MET A 128 -16.82 5.16 0.00
CA MET A 128 -16.04 5.22 -1.23
C MET A 128 -14.93 6.27 -1.14
N LYS A 129 -15.15 7.39 -0.46
CA LYS A 129 -14.11 8.39 -0.21
C LYS A 129 -13.01 7.85 0.70
N ASP A 130 -13.38 7.13 1.75
CA ASP A 130 -12.41 6.51 2.66
C ASP A 130 -11.60 5.42 1.95
N MET A 131 -12.26 4.58 1.16
CA MET A 131 -11.58 3.61 0.30
C MET A 131 -10.64 4.27 -0.70
N ALA A 132 -11.08 5.36 -1.34
CA ALA A 132 -10.24 6.14 -2.26
C ALA A 132 -9.03 6.76 -1.56
N ARG A 133 -9.19 7.26 -0.33
CA ARG A 133 -8.07 7.75 0.50
C ARG A 133 -7.08 6.64 0.76
N THR A 134 -7.51 5.49 1.26
CA THR A 134 -6.62 4.34 1.51
C THR A 134 -5.84 3.93 0.26
N ILE A 135 -6.54 3.85 -0.88
CA ILE A 135 -5.95 3.50 -2.17
C ILE A 135 -4.95 4.55 -2.67
N CYS A 136 -5.31 5.82 -2.57
CA CYS A 136 -4.51 6.92 -3.07
C CYS A 136 -3.38 7.31 -2.12
N ASN A 137 -3.42 6.94 -0.84
CA ASN A 137 -2.37 7.28 0.11
C ASN A 137 -1.06 6.52 -0.14
N ALA A 138 -1.10 5.43 -0.92
CA ALA A 138 0.10 4.69 -1.34
C ALA A 138 0.53 5.04 -2.78
N PHE A 139 1.84 5.16 -2.96
CA PHE A 139 2.55 5.24 -4.23
C PHE A 139 3.44 4.01 -4.36
N VAL A 140 3.44 3.28 -5.48
CA VAL A 140 4.21 2.05 -5.64
C VAL A 140 5.32 2.25 -6.66
N ILE A 141 6.53 1.79 -6.33
CA ILE A 141 7.67 1.78 -7.26
C ILE A 141 8.31 0.40 -7.20
N ASN A 142 8.35 -0.30 -8.33
CA ASN A 142 8.92 -1.65 -8.41
C ASN A 142 8.36 -2.60 -7.30
N GLY A 143 7.07 -2.46 -6.95
CA GLY A 143 6.40 -3.26 -5.92
C GLY A 143 6.44 -2.69 -4.50
N VAL A 144 7.38 -1.81 -4.15
CA VAL A 144 7.47 -1.21 -2.80
C VAL A 144 6.47 -0.08 -2.67
N GLN A 145 5.74 -0.05 -1.55
CA GLN A 145 4.78 1.00 -1.24
C GLN A 145 5.45 2.13 -0.45
N TYR A 146 5.05 3.35 -0.80
CA TYR A 146 5.49 4.57 -0.14
C TYR A 146 4.26 5.40 0.21
N CYS A 147 4.33 6.15 1.30
CA CYS A 147 3.43 7.27 1.56
C CYS A 147 3.43 8.19 0.35
N ARG A 148 2.28 8.48 -0.25
CA ARG A 148 2.22 9.25 -1.50
C ARG A 148 2.71 10.67 -1.34
N ALA A 149 2.33 11.34 -0.25
CA ALA A 149 2.65 12.75 -0.03
C ALA A 149 4.15 12.98 0.14
N HIS A 150 4.83 12.00 0.76
CA HIS A 150 6.21 12.15 1.21
C HIS A 150 7.18 11.11 0.63
N LEU A 151 6.70 10.15 -0.17
CA LEU A 151 7.49 9.05 -0.75
C LEU A 151 8.40 8.34 0.26
N MET A 152 7.85 8.08 1.45
CA MET A 152 8.51 7.39 2.56
C MET A 152 7.91 6.00 2.75
N ILE A 153 8.74 5.00 3.04
CA ILE A 153 8.26 3.65 3.45
C ILE A 153 7.64 3.74 4.84
N CYS A 154 8.34 4.40 5.77
CA CYS A 154 7.87 4.74 7.11
C CYS A 154 7.73 6.26 7.19
N CYS A 155 6.49 6.76 7.22
CA CYS A 155 6.21 8.20 7.26
C CYS A 155 5.64 8.59 8.62
N HIS A 156 6.40 9.33 9.41
CA HIS A 156 5.96 9.82 10.71
C HIS A 156 4.86 10.89 10.58
N LEU A 157 4.88 11.71 9.53
CA LEU A 157 3.85 12.73 9.29
C LEU A 157 2.48 12.16 8.92
N CYS A 158 2.45 10.96 8.33
CA CYS A 158 1.22 10.31 7.90
C CYS A 158 0.90 9.06 8.71
N GLU A 159 1.74 8.73 9.69
CA GLU A 159 1.64 7.54 10.56
C GLU A 159 1.45 6.24 9.76
N VAL A 160 2.13 6.11 8.61
CA VAL A 160 2.10 4.89 7.78
C VAL A 160 3.45 4.18 7.83
N ASN A 161 3.39 2.86 7.89
CA ASN A 161 4.55 1.98 7.87
C ASN A 161 4.33 0.85 6.86
N TYR A 162 5.18 0.81 5.83
CA TYR A 162 5.17 -0.20 4.77
C TYR A 162 6.40 -1.11 4.78
N ASP A 163 7.17 -1.15 5.88
CA ASP A 163 8.45 -1.85 5.95
C ASP A 163 8.31 -3.37 5.77
N SER A 164 7.30 -3.97 6.42
CA SER A 164 7.02 -5.40 6.26
C SER A 164 6.69 -5.77 4.80
N LEU A 165 5.92 -4.91 4.12
CA LEU A 165 5.59 -5.11 2.71
C LEU A 165 6.81 -4.94 1.80
N ARG A 166 7.77 -4.09 2.17
CA ARG A 166 9.03 -3.94 1.43
C ARG A 166 9.83 -5.23 1.46
N ASP A 167 9.94 -5.87 2.62
CA ASP A 167 10.69 -7.12 2.78
C ASP A 167 10.07 -8.27 2.00
N GLU A 168 8.75 -8.45 2.09
CA GLU A 168 8.01 -9.43 1.28
C GLU A 168 8.22 -9.23 -0.22
N VAL A 169 8.17 -7.97 -0.68
CA VAL A 169 8.43 -7.62 -2.08
C VAL A 169 9.87 -7.92 -2.47
N ASN A 170 10.84 -7.64 -1.61
CA ASN A 170 12.25 -7.93 -1.87
C ASN A 170 12.50 -9.43 -1.98
N ASP A 171 11.94 -10.22 -1.08
CA ASP A 171 12.05 -11.68 -1.08
C ASP A 171 11.47 -12.28 -2.36
N GLU A 172 10.27 -11.83 -2.75
CA GLU A 172 9.63 -12.30 -3.98
C GLU A 172 10.43 -11.90 -5.22
N ARG A 173 10.94 -10.66 -5.26
CA ARG A 173 11.78 -10.20 -6.35
C ARG A 173 13.09 -10.98 -6.42
N ALA A 174 13.69 -11.32 -5.29
CA ALA A 174 14.89 -12.15 -5.22
C ALA A 174 14.65 -13.55 -5.80
N ARG A 175 13.51 -14.18 -5.49
CA ARG A 175 13.10 -15.48 -6.10
C ARG A 175 13.00 -15.42 -7.62
N LEU A 176 12.53 -14.28 -8.14
CA LEU A 176 12.40 -14.03 -9.59
C LEU A 176 13.70 -13.56 -10.26
N LEU A 177 14.83 -13.55 -9.54
CA LEU A 177 16.12 -13.02 -10.01
C LEU A 177 16.00 -11.56 -10.49
N LEU A 178 15.14 -10.79 -9.83
CA LEU A 178 14.95 -9.36 -10.04
C LEU A 178 15.71 -8.57 -8.96
N ARG A 179 16.04 -7.31 -9.28
CA ARG A 179 16.61 -6.37 -8.30
C ARG A 179 15.66 -6.14 -7.11
N PRO A 180 16.16 -5.66 -5.96
CA PRO A 180 15.31 -5.20 -4.86
C PRO A 180 14.22 -4.22 -5.32
N GLY A 181 13.10 -4.22 -4.61
CA GLY A 181 11.98 -3.34 -4.87
C GLY A 181 12.30 -1.88 -4.55
N GLY A 182 11.44 -0.99 -5.05
CA GLY A 182 11.64 0.45 -4.89
C GLY A 182 12.64 1.06 -5.85
N ALA A 183 13.00 2.33 -5.60
CA ALA A 183 14.13 2.99 -6.24
C ALA A 183 15.22 3.21 -5.18
N PRO A 184 16.48 2.78 -5.42
CA PRO A 184 17.53 2.85 -4.40
C PRO A 184 17.71 4.22 -3.76
N SER A 185 17.68 5.29 -4.55
CA SER A 185 17.83 6.65 -4.00
C SER A 185 16.66 7.09 -3.13
N ILE A 186 15.44 6.60 -3.42
CA ILE A 186 14.26 6.89 -2.59
C ILE A 186 14.32 6.07 -1.30
N ASN A 187 14.72 4.79 -1.38
CA ASN A 187 14.90 3.93 -0.21
C ASN A 187 15.96 4.50 0.73
N GLU A 188 17.13 4.88 0.21
CA GLU A 188 18.22 5.47 1.01
C GLU A 188 17.76 6.75 1.74
N MET A 189 17.02 7.62 1.05
CA MET A 189 16.43 8.79 1.69
C MET A 189 15.41 8.41 2.76
N ALA A 190 14.58 7.40 2.49
CA ALA A 190 13.58 6.93 3.45
C ALA A 190 14.23 6.33 4.71
N ASP A 191 15.27 5.52 4.54
CA ASP A 191 16.02 4.91 5.63
C ASP A 191 16.73 5.99 6.47
N LYS A 192 17.39 6.97 5.84
CA LYS A 192 18.03 8.10 6.53
C LYS A 192 17.05 8.85 7.43
N TRP A 193 15.85 9.14 6.91
CA TRP A 193 14.85 9.85 7.68
C TRP A 193 14.21 8.97 8.75
N GLN A 194 13.98 7.69 8.49
CA GLN A 194 13.52 6.74 9.49
C GLN A 194 14.49 6.66 10.67
N GLU A 195 15.80 6.56 10.41
CA GLU A 195 16.85 6.58 11.44
C GLU A 195 16.81 7.88 12.23
N CYS A 196 16.80 9.02 11.54
CA CYS A 196 16.73 10.34 12.18
C CYS A 196 15.49 10.47 13.08
N ILE A 197 14.31 10.05 12.63
CA ILE A 197 13.08 10.15 13.43
C ILE A 197 13.12 9.19 14.62
N SER A 198 13.63 7.96 14.40
CA SER A 198 13.74 6.96 15.47
C SER A 198 14.68 7.42 16.59
N GLU A 199 15.80 8.06 16.23
CA GLU A 199 16.73 8.65 17.20
C GLU A 199 16.04 9.75 18.03
N GLN A 200 15.28 10.63 17.39
CA GLN A 200 14.57 11.72 18.08
C GLN A 200 13.47 11.20 19.01
N LEU A 201 12.72 10.17 18.58
CA LEU A 201 11.72 9.51 19.42
C LEU A 201 12.35 8.79 20.60
N LEU A 202 13.52 8.16 20.42
CA LEU A 202 14.25 7.51 21.51
C LEU A 202 14.73 8.54 22.54
N LEU A 203 15.28 9.68 22.10
CA LEU A 203 15.69 10.75 23.00
C LEU A 203 14.51 11.31 23.81
N LEU A 204 13.38 11.53 23.14
CA LEU A 204 12.13 11.96 23.79
C LEU A 204 11.66 10.94 24.84
N GLN A 205 11.72 9.65 24.51
CA GLN A 205 11.34 8.57 25.44
C GLN A 205 12.26 8.54 26.67
N LEU A 206 13.58 8.62 26.47
CA LEU A 206 14.56 8.63 27.57
C LEU A 206 14.37 9.83 28.51
N GLU A 207 14.15 11.02 27.96
CA GLU A 207 13.89 12.23 28.75
C GLU A 207 12.54 12.14 29.49
N THR A 208 11.52 11.52 28.89
CA THR A 208 10.23 11.23 29.55
C THR A 208 10.40 10.27 30.71
N ASP A 209 11.18 9.20 30.52
CA ASP A 209 11.43 8.19 31.55
C ASP A 209 12.28 8.74 32.70
N ASP A 210 13.24 9.63 32.41
CA ASP A 210 14.00 10.36 33.44
C ASP A 210 13.07 11.25 34.28
N LEU A 211 12.17 12.01 33.64
CA LEU A 211 11.16 12.80 34.36
C LEU A 211 10.26 11.92 35.22
N ARG A 212 9.77 10.78 34.70
CA ARG A 212 8.96 9.84 35.49
C ARG A 212 9.74 9.28 36.68
N SER A 213 11.01 8.95 36.50
CA SER A 213 11.88 8.46 37.57
C SER A 213 12.11 9.52 38.66
N GLN A 214 12.24 10.80 38.30
CA GLN A 214 12.41 11.89 39.27
C GLN A 214 11.17 12.10 40.16
N TYR A 215 9.97 11.80 39.66
CA TYR A 215 8.69 12.02 40.36
C TYR A 215 8.00 10.74 40.84
N GLY A 216 8.74 9.62 40.90
CA GLY A 216 8.21 8.36 41.44
C GLY A 216 7.12 7.70 40.59
N GLY A 217 7.03 8.05 39.30
CA GLY A 217 6.03 7.52 38.37
C GLY A 217 4.62 8.09 38.52
N ASP A 218 4.39 9.03 39.44
CA ASP A 218 3.10 9.71 39.58
C ASP A 218 2.95 10.78 38.48
N THR A 219 2.24 10.42 37.40
CA THR A 219 2.00 11.30 36.26
C THR A 219 1.02 12.43 36.57
N ASP A 220 0.28 12.35 37.68
CA ASP A 220 -0.69 13.36 38.09
C ASP A 220 -0.08 14.38 39.06
N HIS A 221 1.17 14.17 39.47
CA HIS A 221 1.87 15.10 40.34
C HIS A 221 1.96 16.50 39.68
N PRO A 222 1.47 17.58 40.32
CA PRO A 222 1.41 18.91 39.69
C PRO A 222 2.78 19.42 39.20
N GLU A 223 3.86 19.10 39.92
CA GLU A 223 5.21 19.47 39.51
C GLU A 223 5.71 18.66 38.30
N TYR A 224 5.32 17.39 38.19
CA TYR A 224 5.62 16.56 37.02
C TYR A 224 4.92 17.17 35.81
N LEU A 225 3.62 17.47 35.91
CA LEU A 225 2.86 18.09 34.82
C LEU A 225 3.45 19.45 34.41
N ALA A 226 3.84 20.29 35.37
CA ALA A 226 4.47 21.57 35.09
C ALA A 226 5.81 21.41 34.34
N LYS A 227 6.70 20.53 34.82
CA LYS A 227 7.98 20.26 34.15
C LYS A 227 7.80 19.58 32.79
N TRP A 228 6.86 18.64 32.69
CA TRP A 228 6.51 17.99 31.42
C TRP A 228 5.99 19.01 30.41
N HIS A 229 5.12 19.93 30.82
CA HIS A 229 4.65 21.02 29.96
C HIS A 229 5.78 21.97 29.55
N GLU A 230 6.69 22.32 30.46
CA GLU A 230 7.86 23.14 30.14
C GLU A 230 8.79 22.43 29.15
N TYR A 231 9.08 21.16 29.41
CA TYR A 231 9.88 20.29 28.56
C TYR A 231 9.25 20.15 27.16
N MET A 232 7.97 19.80 27.07
CA MET A 232 7.25 19.71 25.80
C MET A 232 7.17 21.07 25.10
N LYS A 233 7.06 22.18 25.83
CA LYS A 233 7.10 23.53 25.24
C LYS A 233 8.48 23.86 24.68
N ALA A 234 9.55 23.45 25.35
CA ALA A 234 10.93 23.61 24.87
C ALA A 234 11.20 22.71 23.65
N LYS A 235 10.70 21.47 23.66
CA LYS A 235 10.88 20.47 22.58
C LYS A 235 9.92 20.62 21.41
N LYS A 236 8.79 21.33 21.56
CA LYS A 236 7.93 21.75 20.44
C LYS A 236 8.69 22.55 19.36
N PHE A 237 9.87 23.07 19.69
CA PHE A 237 10.76 23.72 18.73
C PHE A 237 11.53 22.72 17.84
N ASP A 238 11.70 21.47 18.28
CA ASP A 238 12.43 20.42 17.55
C ASP A 238 11.55 19.73 16.50
N GLU A 239 10.33 19.32 16.86
CA GLU A 239 9.43 18.61 15.94
C GLU A 239 9.11 19.44 14.68
N ARG A 240 8.78 20.72 14.86
CA ARG A 240 8.51 21.63 13.73
C ARG A 240 9.76 21.81 12.86
N GLU A 241 10.94 21.90 13.46
CA GLU A 241 12.20 22.04 12.73
C GLU A 241 12.51 20.77 11.93
N ILE A 242 12.41 19.60 12.56
CA ILE A 242 12.55 18.29 11.94
C ILE A 242 11.58 18.15 10.76
N ASN A 243 10.31 18.53 10.95
CA ASN A 243 9.27 18.42 9.92
C ASN A 243 9.52 19.40 8.76
N ASN A 244 9.94 20.63 9.06
CA ASN A 244 10.33 21.59 8.02
C ASN A 244 11.56 21.12 7.24
N ARG A 245 12.58 20.58 7.92
CA ARG A 245 13.78 20.00 7.31
C ARG A 245 13.40 18.81 6.43
N PHE A 246 12.57 17.91 6.94
CA PHE A 246 12.04 16.76 6.23
C PHE A 246 11.32 17.18 4.96
N LEU A 247 10.34 18.07 5.07
CA LEU A 247 9.59 18.53 3.92
C LEU A 247 10.50 19.25 2.92
N SER A 248 11.45 20.08 3.37
CA SER A 248 12.37 20.78 2.48
C SER A 248 13.27 19.81 1.70
N GLU A 249 14.03 18.96 2.41
CA GLU A 249 14.96 18.00 1.81
C GLU A 249 14.23 17.04 0.86
N ASN A 250 13.09 16.52 1.30
CA ASN A 250 12.31 15.57 0.52
C ASN A 250 11.72 16.23 -0.75
N ASN A 251 11.17 17.44 -0.65
CA ASN A 251 10.64 18.13 -1.83
C ASN A 251 11.73 18.47 -2.85
N GLU A 252 12.90 18.89 -2.38
CA GLU A 252 14.04 19.13 -3.25
C GLU A 252 14.50 17.83 -3.92
N PHE A 253 14.62 16.76 -3.14
CA PHE A 253 14.99 15.44 -3.64
C PHE A 253 14.00 14.94 -4.71
N LEU A 254 12.70 15.05 -4.48
CA LEU A 254 11.67 14.58 -5.40
C LEU A 254 11.61 15.39 -6.70
N LYS A 255 11.75 16.71 -6.61
CA LYS A 255 11.79 17.58 -7.79
C LYS A 255 13.02 17.34 -8.65
N ASN A 256 14.18 17.20 -8.02
CA ASN A 256 15.46 17.17 -8.72
C ASN A 256 15.84 15.74 -9.13
N LYS A 257 15.84 14.81 -8.16
CA LYS A 257 16.35 13.45 -8.32
C LYS A 257 15.25 12.48 -8.68
N GLY A 258 14.18 12.35 -7.89
CA GLY A 258 13.15 11.31 -8.10
C GLY A 258 13.77 9.90 -8.15
N ALA A 259 13.15 8.98 -8.91
CA ALA A 259 13.73 7.65 -9.12
C ALA A 259 15.05 7.73 -9.90
N ASN A 260 16.09 7.03 -9.44
CA ASN A 260 17.39 6.95 -10.13
C ASN A 260 17.53 5.75 -11.08
N GLN A 261 16.49 4.93 -11.20
CA GLN A 261 16.46 3.74 -12.04
C GLN A 261 15.14 3.63 -12.81
N CYS A 262 15.11 2.75 -13.82
CA CYS A 262 13.88 2.42 -14.52
C CYS A 262 12.84 1.81 -13.55
N CYS A 263 11.63 2.37 -13.53
CA CYS A 263 10.53 1.91 -12.65
C CYS A 263 9.71 0.75 -13.22
N TYR A 264 10.00 0.28 -14.44
CA TYR A 264 9.37 -0.93 -14.95
C TYR A 264 9.89 -2.15 -14.18
N TRP A 265 8.96 -2.88 -13.56
CA TRP A 265 9.24 -3.89 -12.54
C TRP A 265 10.16 -5.04 -13.01
N ALA A 266 10.10 -5.38 -14.30
CA ALA A 266 10.87 -6.46 -14.93
C ALA A 266 12.11 -5.95 -15.71
N CYS A 267 12.41 -4.65 -15.68
CA CYS A 267 13.57 -4.11 -16.38
C CYS A 267 14.87 -4.66 -15.80
N LYS A 268 15.71 -5.31 -16.62
CA LYS A 268 17.04 -5.81 -16.20
C LYS A 268 18.17 -4.78 -16.33
N THR A 269 17.94 -3.65 -17.01
CA THR A 269 18.94 -2.59 -17.25
C THR A 269 18.59 -1.29 -16.51
N PRO A 270 18.79 -1.23 -15.18
CA PRO A 270 18.21 -0.20 -14.32
C PRO A 270 18.72 1.22 -14.61
N ASN A 271 20.00 1.38 -14.93
CA ASN A 271 20.63 2.67 -15.13
C ASN A 271 20.57 3.16 -16.60
N GLY A 272 19.91 2.40 -17.48
CA GLY A 272 20.00 2.60 -18.94
C GLY A 272 21.37 2.17 -19.45
N ARG A 273 21.49 0.92 -19.92
CA ARG A 273 22.64 0.26 -20.57
C ARG A 273 24.04 0.80 -20.24
N GLU A 274 24.78 -0.05 -19.53
CA GLU A 274 26.10 0.07 -18.88
C GLU A 274 27.26 0.87 -19.51
N GLU A 275 27.17 1.53 -20.67
CA GLU A 275 28.34 2.23 -21.23
C GLU A 275 28.06 3.56 -21.94
N GLN A 276 26.81 4.00 -22.07
CA GLN A 276 26.50 5.31 -22.68
C GLN A 276 25.43 6.04 -21.86
N GLU A 277 25.64 7.34 -21.64
CA GLU A 277 24.86 8.28 -20.83
C GLU A 277 23.37 8.40 -21.22
N PHE A 278 22.60 7.31 -21.15
CA PHE A 278 21.18 7.36 -21.42
C PHE A 278 20.46 8.00 -20.23
N GLN A 279 20.10 9.27 -20.40
CA GLN A 279 19.25 9.98 -19.47
C GLN A 279 17.89 9.28 -19.36
N LEU A 280 17.55 8.81 -18.16
CA LEU A 280 16.25 8.21 -17.89
C LEU A 280 15.14 9.24 -18.16
N ARG A 281 14.10 8.82 -18.88
CA ARG A 281 12.95 9.67 -19.21
C ARG A 281 12.01 9.73 -18.03
N LYS A 282 11.76 10.93 -17.49
CA LYS A 282 10.79 11.17 -16.42
C LYS A 282 9.35 11.02 -16.95
N CYS A 283 8.45 10.46 -16.14
CA CYS A 283 7.02 10.56 -16.43
C CYS A 283 6.59 12.03 -16.39
N THR A 284 5.95 12.52 -17.45
CA THR A 284 5.49 13.92 -17.53
C THR A 284 4.33 14.23 -16.58
N GLY A 285 3.59 13.22 -16.13
CA GLY A 285 2.47 13.39 -15.20
C GLY A 285 2.90 13.61 -13.76
N CYS A 286 3.76 12.72 -13.22
CA CYS A 286 4.17 12.79 -11.81
C CYS A 286 5.59 13.34 -11.60
N GLY A 287 6.47 13.31 -12.61
CA GLY A 287 7.88 13.71 -12.49
C GLY A 287 8.77 12.80 -11.64
N ILE A 288 8.20 11.87 -10.88
CA ILE A 288 8.88 11.02 -9.88
C ILE A 288 9.51 9.79 -10.54
N VAL A 289 8.71 8.97 -11.24
CA VAL A 289 9.17 7.73 -11.85
C VAL A 289 9.93 8.01 -13.15
N LYS A 290 10.91 7.17 -13.45
CA LYS A 290 11.71 7.27 -14.66
C LYS A 290 11.80 5.95 -15.41
N TYR A 291 12.09 6.02 -16.70
CA TYR A 291 12.16 4.86 -17.59
C TYR A 291 13.37 4.95 -18.51
N CYS A 292 14.01 3.81 -18.78
CA CYS A 292 15.12 3.75 -19.73
C CYS A 292 14.67 3.85 -21.20
N CYS A 293 13.40 3.53 -21.50
CA CYS A 293 12.83 3.62 -22.84
C CYS A 293 11.31 3.87 -22.79
N LYS A 294 10.72 4.17 -23.95
CA LYS A 294 9.28 4.48 -24.07
C LYS A 294 8.42 3.23 -23.91
N GLU A 295 8.95 2.08 -24.29
CA GLU A 295 8.32 0.76 -24.21
C GLU A 295 8.07 0.39 -22.74
N HIS A 296 9.10 0.50 -21.89
CA HIS A 296 8.97 0.30 -20.45
C HIS A 296 7.97 1.26 -19.81
N GLN A 297 7.96 2.53 -20.23
CA GLN A 297 6.94 3.49 -19.78
C GLN A 297 5.53 3.03 -20.15
N LYS A 298 5.30 2.57 -21.38
CA LYS A 298 3.98 2.10 -21.83
C LYS A 298 3.52 0.85 -21.07
N LEU A 299 4.43 -0.11 -20.87
CA LEU A 299 4.14 -1.34 -20.12
C LEU A 299 3.82 -1.00 -18.66
N ASP A 300 4.66 -0.22 -18.01
CA ASP A 300 4.45 0.19 -16.63
C ASP A 300 3.17 1.02 -16.47
N TRP A 301 2.87 1.91 -17.42
CA TRP A 301 1.59 2.62 -17.47
C TRP A 301 0.39 1.67 -17.54
N LYS A 302 0.45 0.66 -18.41
CA LYS A 302 -0.63 -0.34 -18.55
C LYS A 302 -0.86 -1.11 -17.24
N TRP A 303 0.19 -1.44 -16.51
CA TRP A 303 0.14 -2.43 -15.43
C TRP A 303 0.16 -1.87 -14.00
N GLU A 304 0.69 -0.66 -13.78
CA GLU A 304 0.97 -0.18 -12.43
C GLU A 304 0.84 1.34 -12.32
N HIS A 305 1.64 2.07 -13.11
CA HIS A 305 1.78 3.51 -12.92
C HIS A 305 0.52 4.31 -13.22
N ARG A 306 -0.39 3.85 -14.08
CA ARG A 306 -1.61 4.62 -14.42
C ARG A 306 -2.48 4.90 -13.20
N GLY A 307 -2.67 3.94 -12.30
CA GLY A 307 -3.47 4.15 -11.08
C GLY A 307 -2.75 4.99 -10.02
N GLU A 308 -1.46 5.22 -10.20
CA GLU A 308 -0.58 5.83 -9.20
C GLU A 308 0.03 7.14 -9.65
N CYS A 309 -0.08 7.49 -10.92
CA CYS A 309 0.42 8.75 -11.43
C CYS A 309 -0.37 9.89 -10.80
N THR A 310 0.33 10.89 -10.24
CA THR A 310 -0.28 12.05 -9.59
C THR A 310 -1.29 12.76 -10.48
N SER A 311 -1.08 12.76 -11.80
CA SER A 311 -2.00 13.34 -12.79
C SER A 311 -3.37 12.66 -12.87
N ASN A 312 -3.52 11.42 -12.35
CA ASN A 312 -4.73 10.62 -12.44
C ASN A 312 -5.46 10.50 -11.09
N ILE A 313 -4.98 11.19 -10.06
CA ILE A 313 -5.64 11.21 -8.75
C ILE A 313 -6.87 12.14 -8.82
N PRO A 314 -8.01 11.78 -8.21
CA PRO A 314 -9.14 12.70 -8.06
C PRO A 314 -8.75 14.04 -7.41
N GLU A 315 -9.34 15.13 -7.88
CA GLU A 315 -9.02 16.49 -7.43
C GLU A 315 -9.22 16.66 -5.91
N PHE A 316 -10.24 16.02 -5.32
CA PHE A 316 -10.48 16.09 -3.88
C PHE A 316 -9.34 15.49 -3.06
N VAL A 317 -8.78 14.36 -3.50
CA VAL A 317 -7.63 13.73 -2.84
C VAL A 317 -6.38 14.59 -3.00
N GLN A 318 -6.17 15.22 -4.17
CA GLN A 318 -5.06 16.16 -4.35
C GLN A 318 -5.18 17.36 -3.42
N LYS A 319 -6.40 17.88 -3.22
CA LYS A 319 -6.68 18.96 -2.26
C LYS A 319 -6.39 18.53 -0.83
N GLU A 320 -6.83 17.32 -0.43
CA GLU A 320 -6.53 16.75 0.89
C GLU A 320 -5.01 16.62 1.12
N ILE A 321 -4.27 16.02 0.17
CA ILE A 321 -2.80 15.91 0.25
C ILE A 321 -2.13 17.30 0.37
N THR A 322 -2.65 18.29 -0.35
CA THR A 322 -2.12 19.66 -0.29
C THR A 322 -2.43 20.33 1.04
N MET A 323 -3.64 20.10 1.58
CA MET A 323 -4.05 20.61 2.88
C MET A 323 -3.25 19.98 4.01
N ASP A 324 -3.05 18.66 4.02
CA ASP A 324 -2.22 17.96 4.99
C ASP A 324 -0.79 18.51 4.99
N ARG A 325 -0.26 18.77 3.81
CA ARG A 325 1.04 19.41 3.66
C ARG A 325 1.07 20.83 4.24
N ILE A 326 0.01 21.63 4.04
CA ILE A 326 -0.09 22.97 4.63
C ILE A 326 -0.18 22.88 6.16
N LYS A 327 -1.03 22.00 6.70
CA LYS A 327 -1.15 21.77 8.16
C LYS A 327 0.20 21.39 8.77
N ASN A 328 0.91 20.46 8.13
CA ASN A 328 2.25 20.03 8.56
C ASN A 328 3.28 21.17 8.52
N LEU A 329 3.20 22.10 7.56
CA LEU A 329 4.11 23.26 7.49
C LEU A 329 3.79 24.33 8.54
N VAL A 330 2.51 24.51 8.86
CA VAL A 330 2.06 25.44 9.91
C VAL A 330 2.40 24.89 11.30
N GLY A 331 2.71 23.60 11.41
CA GLY A 331 2.89 22.91 12.69
C GLY A 331 1.57 22.70 13.42
N ASP A 332 0.47 22.72 12.67
CA ASP A 332 -0.86 22.47 13.21
C ASP A 332 -1.14 20.96 13.20
N TYR A 333 -0.50 20.28 14.14
CA TYR A 333 -0.71 18.85 14.41
C TYR A 333 -1.89 18.62 15.36
N SER A 334 -2.62 19.68 15.73
CA SER A 334 -3.62 19.63 16.81
C SER A 334 -4.94 19.00 16.40
N GLU A 335 -5.23 18.90 15.10
CA GLU A 335 -6.54 18.47 14.61
C GLU A 335 -6.52 17.18 13.76
N ASN A 336 -5.37 16.71 13.28
CA ASN A 336 -5.36 15.53 12.39
C ASN A 336 -5.31 14.20 13.14
N THR A 337 -5.26 14.28 14.46
CA THR A 337 -5.38 13.13 15.30
C THR A 337 -6.87 12.91 15.54
N GLY A 338 -7.54 12.17 14.65
CA GLY A 338 -8.62 11.26 15.07
C GLY A 338 -8.00 10.21 15.98
N SER A 339 -7.52 10.68 17.13
CA SER A 339 -6.27 10.22 17.68
C SER A 339 -6.48 8.90 18.38
N LEU A 340 -5.48 8.05 18.33
CA LEU A 340 -5.36 6.96 19.28
C LEU A 340 -5.57 7.47 20.73
N ARG A 341 -5.20 8.72 21.02
CA ARG A 341 -5.45 9.44 22.27
C ARG A 341 -6.93 9.82 22.51
N GLN A 342 -7.73 10.10 21.48
CA GLN A 342 -9.16 10.39 21.56
C GLN A 342 -9.94 9.07 21.66
N LYS A 343 -9.45 8.00 21.02
CA LYS A 343 -9.94 6.63 21.25
C LYS A 343 -9.57 6.09 22.63
N LEU A 344 -8.39 6.42 23.18
CA LEU A 344 -8.01 6.09 24.55
C LEU A 344 -8.79 6.93 25.58
N GLU A 345 -9.06 8.21 25.28
CA GLU A 345 -9.90 9.08 26.12
C GLU A 345 -11.40 8.72 26.00
N GLU A 346 -11.88 8.15 24.87
CA GLU A 346 -13.25 7.64 24.69
C GLU A 346 -13.45 6.20 25.20
N GLU A 347 -12.39 5.39 25.32
CA GLU A 347 -12.43 4.08 26.00
C GLU A 347 -12.40 4.20 27.54
N GLU A 348 -12.12 5.38 28.09
CA GLU A 348 -12.31 5.73 29.51
C GLU A 348 -13.63 6.48 29.76
N ASP A 349 -14.71 6.09 29.08
CA ASP A 349 -16.07 6.52 29.47
C ASP A 349 -16.44 5.90 30.83
N TYR A 350 -16.02 6.58 31.89
CA TYR A 350 -16.32 6.35 33.30
C TYR A 350 -17.78 6.71 33.68
N SER A 351 -18.72 6.73 32.72
CA SER A 351 -20.13 7.00 33.00
C SER A 351 -20.83 5.90 33.82
N ASP A 352 -20.20 4.74 34.01
CA ASP A 352 -20.72 3.62 34.82
C ASP A 352 -20.16 3.54 36.26
N LEU A 353 -19.44 4.55 36.76
CA LEU A 353 -19.10 4.55 38.20
C LEU A 353 -20.36 4.80 39.03
N PRO A 354 -20.71 3.91 39.97
CA PRO A 354 -21.82 4.13 40.87
C PRO A 354 -21.57 5.41 41.68
N PRO A 355 -22.62 6.21 41.97
CA PRO A 355 -22.48 7.41 42.77
C PRO A 355 -21.86 7.04 44.13
N LEU A 356 -20.82 7.77 44.51
CA LEU A 356 -20.22 7.67 45.85
C LEU A 356 -21.33 7.83 46.88
N VAL A 357 -21.66 6.73 47.55
CA VAL A 357 -22.63 6.69 48.63
C VAL A 357 -22.12 7.62 49.72
N ASP A 358 -22.90 8.63 50.06
CA ASP A 358 -22.63 9.54 51.17
C ASP A 358 -22.33 8.72 52.42
N ARG A 359 -21.10 8.84 52.92
CA ARG A 359 -20.74 8.35 54.24
C ARG A 359 -21.49 9.21 55.25
N ASP A 360 -22.57 8.64 55.78
CA ASP A 360 -23.22 9.08 57.01
C ASP A 360 -22.16 9.38 58.08
N THR A 361 -21.94 10.67 58.34
CA THR A 361 -21.33 11.14 59.59
C THR A 361 -22.42 11.12 60.65
N GLY A 362 -22.64 9.93 61.21
CA GLY A 362 -23.53 9.73 62.36
C GLY A 362 -22.82 8.99 63.49
N SER A 363 -22.13 9.73 64.35
CA SER A 363 -22.13 9.63 65.83
C SER A 363 -21.11 10.59 66.45
#